data_AF-A0A1M4SL21-F1
#
_entry.id   AF-A0A1M4SL21-F1
#
_cell.length_a   1.000
_cell.length_b   1.000
_cell.length_c   1.000
_cell.angle_alpha   90.00
_cell.angle_beta   90.00
_cell.angle_gamma   90.00
#
_symmetry.space_group_name_H-M   'P 1'
#
loop_
_entity.id
_entity.type
_entity.pdbx_description
1 polymer ?
#
loop_
_entity_poly.entity_id
_entity_poly.type
_entity_poly.pdbx_seq_one_letter_code
_entity_poly.pdbx_strand_id
1 'polypeptide(L)'
;MKTVKKYASILMILTLFVGFTSCEDDDTIFDHIVGRTWVGDLGFYVDGEPVESGITFKSNGFGQDEQWFYDWDQRAAILDVRWWIDHGDLYLDYGNRYPLLVLEAIYVDGRYLTGRLYSNNIDQGTVTLVMAD
;
A
#
# COMPACT_ATOMS: atom_id res chain seq x y z
N MET A 1 2.08 7.58 50.84
CA MET A 1 2.61 6.69 49.77
C MET A 1 1.59 5.73 49.13
N LYS A 2 0.27 5.83 49.38
CA LYS A 2 -0.71 4.90 48.78
C LYS A 2 -1.17 5.33 47.37
N THR A 3 -1.27 6.64 47.13
CA THR A 3 -1.69 7.23 45.85
C THR A 3 -0.62 7.13 44.77
N VAL A 4 0.65 7.38 45.09
CA VAL A 4 1.78 7.33 44.13
C VAL A 4 1.94 5.93 43.50
N LYS A 5 1.76 4.86 44.28
CA LYS A 5 1.81 3.47 43.76
C LYS A 5 0.67 3.17 42.78
N LYS A 6 -0.51 3.74 43.01
CA LYS A 6 -1.69 3.56 42.14
C LYS A 6 -1.50 4.24 40.78
N TYR A 7 -0.93 5.44 40.76
CA TYR A 7 -0.63 6.14 39.51
C TYR A 7 0.55 5.51 38.76
N ALA A 8 1.56 5.00 39.46
CA ALA A 8 2.68 4.28 38.84
C ALA A 8 2.21 2.99 38.11
N SER A 9 1.30 2.20 38.71
CA SER A 9 0.72 1.04 38.03
C SER A 9 -0.13 1.41 36.82
N ILE A 10 -0.91 2.50 36.90
CA ILE A 10 -1.72 2.96 35.76
C ILE A 10 -0.82 3.47 34.62
N LEU A 11 0.27 4.18 34.94
CA LEU A 11 1.30 4.59 33.98
C LEU A 11 2.01 3.39 33.32
N MET A 12 2.25 2.31 34.07
CA MET A 12 2.84 1.09 33.54
C MET A 12 1.90 0.37 32.56
N ILE A 13 0.59 0.37 32.82
CA ILE A 13 -0.41 -0.20 31.91
C ILE A 13 -0.57 0.66 30.65
N LEU A 14 -0.54 1.99 30.77
CA LEU A 14 -0.61 2.90 29.63
C LEU A 14 0.60 2.79 28.69
N THR A 15 1.79 2.50 29.22
CA THR A 15 3.01 2.28 28.41
C THR A 15 3.01 0.92 27.69
N LEU A 16 2.33 -0.09 28.23
CA LEU A 16 2.13 -1.40 27.58
C LEU A 16 1.24 -1.33 26.33
N PHE A 17 0.29 -0.38 26.26
CA PHE A 17 -0.58 -0.19 25.08
C PHE A 17 0.11 0.54 23.92
N VAL A 18 1.25 1.20 24.15
CA VAL A 18 2.02 1.87 23.08
C VAL A 18 2.99 0.89 22.38
N GLY A 19 3.10 -0.35 22.87
CA GLY A 19 4.01 -1.38 22.36
C GLY A 19 3.46 -2.25 21.23
N PHE A 20 2.23 -2.00 20.77
CA PHE A 20 1.63 -2.66 19.61
C PHE A 20 1.17 -1.64 18.58
N THR A 21 2.02 -0.68 18.23
CA THR A 21 2.03 -0.26 16.82
C THR A 21 2.60 -1.48 16.09
N SER A 22 1.76 -2.14 15.30
CA SER A 22 2.14 -3.32 14.55
C SER A 22 3.20 -2.93 13.53
N CYS A 23 4.48 -3.01 13.92
CA CYS A 23 5.54 -3.25 12.95
C CYS A 23 5.28 -4.66 12.39
N GLU A 24 4.40 -4.78 11.39
CA GLU A 24 4.77 -5.70 10.33
C GLU A 24 6.10 -5.18 9.81
N ASP A 25 7.15 -5.96 9.99
CA ASP A 25 8.49 -5.60 9.54
C ASP A 25 8.42 -5.36 8.03
N ASP A 26 9.10 -4.36 7.48
CA ASP A 26 9.05 -4.05 6.05
C ASP A 26 9.40 -5.31 5.21
N ASP A 27 10.27 -6.17 5.74
CA ASP A 27 10.63 -7.48 5.20
C ASP A 27 9.43 -8.46 5.12
N THR A 28 8.53 -8.44 6.11
CA THR A 28 7.33 -9.29 6.10
C THR A 28 6.35 -8.84 5.02
N ILE A 29 6.10 -7.54 4.91
CA ILE A 29 5.23 -6.97 3.88
C ILE A 29 5.81 -7.25 2.48
N PHE A 30 7.12 -7.07 2.31
CA PHE A 30 7.84 -7.38 1.07
C PHE A 30 7.58 -8.82 0.62
N ASP A 31 7.79 -9.80 1.51
CA ASP A 31 7.57 -11.22 1.20
C ASP A 31 6.10 -11.53 0.88
N HIS A 32 5.15 -10.77 1.44
CA HIS A 32 3.73 -10.92 1.16
C HIS A 32 3.32 -10.38 -0.22
N ILE A 33 3.94 -9.31 -0.73
CA ILE A 33 3.49 -8.68 -1.97
C ILE A 33 4.28 -9.11 -3.22
N VAL A 34 5.53 -9.54 -3.06
CA VAL A 34 6.43 -9.90 -4.16
C VAL A 34 5.97 -11.17 -4.89
N GLY A 35 6.15 -11.16 -6.21
CA GLY A 35 5.87 -12.30 -7.09
C GLY A 35 4.38 -12.53 -7.35
N ARG A 36 3.53 -11.58 -6.94
CA ARG A 36 2.07 -11.63 -7.06
C ARG A 36 1.57 -10.41 -7.82
N THR A 37 0.41 -10.55 -8.44
CA THR A 37 -0.30 -9.44 -9.08
C THR A 37 -1.39 -8.96 -8.14
N TRP A 38 -1.47 -7.65 -7.93
CA TRP A 38 -2.44 -6.97 -7.08
C TRP A 38 -3.30 -6.07 -7.95
N VAL A 39 -4.62 -6.23 -7.86
CA VAL A 39 -5.59 -5.64 -8.77
C VAL A 39 -6.48 -4.66 -8.03
N GLY A 40 -6.60 -3.43 -8.52
CA GLY A 40 -7.53 -2.45 -7.97
C GLY A 40 -7.30 -1.04 -8.48
N ASP A 41 -8.04 -0.09 -7.93
CA ASP A 41 -8.00 1.31 -8.37
C ASP A 41 -6.85 2.07 -7.70
N LEU A 42 -5.87 2.50 -8.51
CA LEU A 42 -4.77 3.39 -8.09
C LEU A 42 -4.96 4.85 -8.56
N GLY A 43 -6.14 5.20 -9.05
CA GLY A 43 -6.50 6.55 -9.47
C GLY A 43 -6.04 6.93 -10.88
N PHE A 44 -5.78 5.94 -11.74
CA PHE A 44 -5.36 6.18 -13.12
C PHE A 44 -6.53 6.45 -14.06
N TYR A 45 -6.28 7.32 -15.03
CA TYR A 45 -7.19 7.60 -16.14
C TYR A 45 -6.46 7.49 -17.47
N VAL A 46 -7.08 6.82 -18.44
CA VAL A 46 -6.60 6.72 -19.82
C VAL A 46 -7.73 7.19 -20.74
N ASP A 47 -7.44 8.15 -21.61
CA ASP A 47 -8.41 8.76 -22.53
C ASP A 47 -9.69 9.30 -21.86
N GLY A 48 -9.58 9.72 -20.60
CA GLY A 48 -10.69 10.28 -19.81
C GLY A 48 -11.50 9.26 -19.02
N GLU A 49 -11.19 7.97 -19.15
CA GLU A 49 -11.88 6.88 -18.44
C GLU A 49 -11.00 6.33 -17.31
N PRO A 50 -11.58 5.98 -16.15
CA PRO A 50 -10.84 5.34 -15.07
C PRO A 50 -10.42 3.93 -15.48
N VAL A 51 -9.24 3.51 -15.04
CA VAL A 51 -8.69 2.19 -15.34
C VAL A 51 -8.30 1.45 -14.07
N GLU A 52 -8.54 0.14 -14.06
CA GLU A 52 -8.09 -0.76 -13.02
C GLU A 52 -6.60 -1.06 -13.22
N SER A 53 -5.82 -1.00 -12.15
CA SER A 53 -4.40 -1.35 -12.15
C SER A 53 -4.22 -2.82 -11.79
N GLY A 54 -3.31 -3.49 -12.48
CA GLY A 54 -2.91 -4.88 -12.23
C GLY A 54 -1.40 -4.92 -12.02
N ILE A 55 -0.96 -4.58 -10.82
CA ILE A 55 0.46 -4.37 -10.51
C ILE A 55 1.14 -5.65 -10.02
N THR A 56 2.23 -6.04 -10.67
CA THR A 56 3.07 -7.18 -10.32
C THR A 56 4.42 -6.73 -9.79
N PHE A 57 4.71 -7.01 -8.52
CA PHE A 57 5.94 -6.62 -7.84
C PHE A 57 7.04 -7.68 -8.02
N LYS A 58 8.19 -7.29 -8.57
CA LYS A 58 9.39 -8.15 -8.66
C LYS A 58 10.34 -7.82 -7.52
N SER A 59 11.07 -8.82 -7.02
CA SER A 59 11.99 -8.71 -5.88
C SER A 59 13.19 -7.77 -6.09
N ASN A 60 13.40 -7.26 -7.30
CA ASN A 60 14.50 -6.37 -7.64
C ASN A 60 14.13 -4.87 -7.57
N GLY A 61 12.99 -4.51 -6.95
CA GLY A 61 12.50 -3.14 -6.84
C GLY A 61 11.82 -2.60 -8.11
N PHE A 62 11.55 -3.48 -9.08
CA PHE A 62 10.79 -3.16 -10.28
C PHE A 62 9.47 -3.93 -10.30
N GLY A 63 8.52 -3.46 -11.10
CA GLY A 63 7.25 -4.12 -11.33
C GLY A 63 6.68 -3.77 -12.70
N GLN A 64 5.52 -4.31 -12.99
CA GLN A 64 4.73 -3.99 -14.17
C GLN A 64 3.28 -3.80 -13.74
N ASP A 65 2.68 -2.70 -14.16
CA ASP A 65 1.25 -2.41 -13.98
C ASP A 65 0.54 -2.57 -15.31
N GLU A 66 -0.29 -3.61 -15.43
CA GLU A 66 -1.17 -3.81 -16.58
C GLU A 66 -2.53 -3.18 -16.29
N GLN A 67 -2.86 -2.11 -17.00
CA GLN A 67 -4.06 -1.33 -16.77
C GLN A 67 -5.20 -1.74 -17.70
N TRP A 68 -6.42 -1.85 -17.17
CA TRP A 68 -7.60 -2.32 -17.90
C TRP A 68 -8.77 -1.36 -17.75
N PHE A 69 -9.54 -1.17 -18.83
CA PHE A 69 -10.83 -0.49 -18.73
C PHE A 69 -11.84 -1.42 -18.04
N TYR A 70 -12.52 -0.92 -17.01
CA TYR A 70 -13.47 -1.69 -16.20
C TYR A 70 -14.56 -2.38 -17.03
N ASP A 71 -15.08 -1.70 -18.06
CA ASP A 71 -16.27 -2.16 -18.78
C ASP A 71 -15.98 -2.87 -20.11
N TRP A 72 -14.73 -2.84 -20.60
CA TRP A 72 -14.45 -3.09 -22.02
C TRP A 72 -13.60 -4.33 -22.31
N ASP A 73 -13.24 -5.12 -21.30
CA ASP A 73 -12.30 -6.26 -21.44
C ASP A 73 -11.11 -5.91 -22.34
N GLN A 74 -10.62 -4.68 -22.16
CA GLN A 74 -9.64 -4.06 -23.01
C GLN A 74 -8.54 -3.49 -22.14
N ARG A 75 -7.31 -3.92 -22.44
CA ARG A 75 -6.11 -3.36 -21.84
C ARG A 75 -5.91 -1.92 -22.31
N ALA A 76 -5.77 -1.02 -21.35
CA ALA A 76 -5.54 0.40 -21.55
C ALA A 76 -4.06 0.72 -21.71
N ALA A 77 -3.21 0.20 -20.81
CA ALA A 77 -1.77 0.48 -20.81
C ALA A 77 -0.96 -0.63 -20.15
N ILE A 78 0.36 -0.61 -20.37
CA ILE A 78 1.34 -1.37 -19.59
C ILE A 78 2.41 -0.38 -19.14
N LEU A 79 2.57 -0.24 -17.83
CA LEU A 79 3.51 0.69 -17.23
C LEU A 79 4.61 -0.07 -16.49
N ASP A 80 5.86 0.34 -16.71
CA ASP A 80 6.96 -0.06 -15.84
C ASP A 80 6.92 0.81 -14.58
N VAL A 81 7.13 0.19 -13.43
CA VAL A 81 7.09 0.86 -12.13
C VAL A 81 8.31 0.47 -11.30
N ARG A 82 8.91 1.44 -10.63
CA ARG A 82 9.84 1.21 -9.53
C ARG A 82 9.07 1.27 -8.22
N TRP A 83 9.40 0.39 -7.30
CA TRP A 83 8.72 0.34 -6.02
C TRP A 83 9.67 0.00 -4.89
N TRP A 84 9.31 0.46 -3.70
CA TRP A 84 9.98 0.11 -2.45
C TRP A 84 8.99 0.27 -1.30
N ILE A 85 9.31 -0.36 -0.18
CA ILE A 85 8.63 -0.15 1.10
C ILE A 85 9.60 0.63 1.99
N ASP A 86 9.08 1.61 2.71
CA ASP A 86 9.83 2.33 3.75
C ASP A 86 8.88 2.65 4.90
N HIS A 87 9.17 2.14 6.09
CA HIS A 87 8.38 2.37 7.31
C HIS A 87 6.89 2.00 7.17
N GLY A 88 6.58 0.89 6.50
CA GLY A 88 5.21 0.41 6.27
C GLY A 88 4.44 1.15 5.17
N ASP A 89 5.09 2.04 4.42
CA ASP A 89 4.48 2.73 3.28
C ASP A 89 5.01 2.14 1.97
N LEU A 90 4.12 1.92 1.00
CA LEU A 90 4.47 1.43 -0.33
C LEU A 90 4.55 2.59 -1.32
N TYR A 91 5.71 2.75 -1.94
CA TYR A 91 5.99 3.80 -2.91
C TYR A 91 5.95 3.23 -4.33
N LEU A 92 5.24 3.90 -5.24
CA LEU A 92 5.15 3.54 -6.65
C LEU A 92 5.60 4.71 -7.53
N ASP A 93 6.74 4.52 -8.20
CA ASP A 93 7.37 5.51 -9.07
C ASP A 93 7.34 5.05 -10.53
N TYR A 94 6.45 5.68 -11.30
CA TYR A 94 6.28 5.46 -12.75
C TYR A 94 7.15 6.42 -13.59
N GLY A 95 8.17 7.04 -12.99
CA GLY A 95 9.04 8.03 -13.60
C GLY A 95 8.31 9.35 -13.90
N ASN A 96 8.79 10.09 -14.89
CA ASN A 96 8.30 11.46 -15.17
C ASN A 96 6.90 11.55 -15.79
N ARG A 97 6.19 10.43 -15.97
CA ARG A 97 4.85 10.40 -16.59
C ARG A 97 3.73 10.60 -15.59
N TYR A 98 3.95 10.22 -14.33
CA TYR A 98 2.95 10.25 -13.27
C TYR A 98 3.59 10.77 -11.97
N PRO A 99 2.80 11.34 -11.06
CA PRO A 99 3.29 11.65 -9.73
C PRO A 99 3.72 10.38 -8.99
N LEU A 100 4.61 10.53 -8.01
CA LEU A 100 4.87 9.48 -7.03
C LEU A 100 3.56 9.15 -6.32
N LEU A 101 3.16 7.88 -6.37
CA LEU A 101 2.06 7.38 -5.56
C LEU A 101 2.62 6.77 -4.28
N VAL A 102 1.95 7.03 -3.18
CA VAL A 102 2.29 6.46 -1.88
C VAL A 102 1.03 5.82 -1.32
N LEU A 103 1.09 4.53 -0.99
CA LEU A 103 0.08 3.89 -0.15
C LEU A 103 0.65 3.90 1.27
N GLU A 104 0.10 4.77 2.12
CA GLU A 104 0.53 4.88 3.51
C GLU A 104 -0.12 3.81 4.38
N ALA A 105 0.63 3.37 5.40
CA ALA A 105 0.24 2.40 6.41
C ALA A 105 -0.38 1.14 5.79
N ILE A 106 0.35 0.53 4.85
CA ILE A 106 -0.15 -0.66 4.18
C ILE A 106 -0.18 -1.86 5.13
N TYR A 107 -1.19 -2.71 4.92
CA TYR A 107 -1.29 -3.99 5.57
C TYR A 107 -1.84 -5.03 4.59
N VAL A 108 -1.43 -6.28 4.77
CA VAL A 108 -1.90 -7.41 3.95
C VAL A 108 -2.76 -8.34 4.81
N ASP A 109 -4.03 -8.49 4.44
CA ASP A 109 -4.93 -9.49 5.03
C ASP A 109 -5.34 -10.52 3.97
N GLY A 110 -4.64 -11.66 3.97
CA GLY A 110 -4.87 -12.74 3.02
C GLY A 110 -4.63 -12.31 1.56
N ARG A 111 -5.71 -12.09 0.81
CA ARG A 111 -5.68 -11.64 -0.60
C ARG A 111 -5.89 -10.13 -0.76
N TYR A 112 -5.91 -9.37 0.33
CA TYR A 112 -6.21 -7.94 0.30
C TYR A 112 -5.00 -7.14 0.78
N LEU A 113 -4.51 -6.23 -0.05
CA LEU A 113 -3.51 -5.22 0.29
C LEU A 113 -4.23 -3.89 0.39
N THR A 114 -4.29 -3.31 1.58
CA THR A 114 -5.03 -2.06 1.84
C THR A 114 -4.09 -0.99 2.33
N GLY A 115 -4.32 0.25 1.91
CA GLY A 115 -3.59 1.43 2.38
C GLY A 115 -4.33 2.72 2.06
N ARG A 116 -3.80 3.86 2.52
CA ARG A 116 -4.31 5.18 2.14
C ARG A 116 -3.49 5.74 0.98
N LEU A 117 -4.14 5.94 -0.17
CA LEU A 117 -3.47 6.39 -1.37
C LEU A 117 -3.26 7.91 -1.35
N TYR A 118 -2.03 8.32 -1.62
CA TYR A 118 -1.63 9.69 -1.86
C TYR A 118 -1.05 9.81 -3.27
N SER A 119 -1.47 10.85 -3.98
CA SER A 119 -0.93 11.24 -5.28
C SER A 119 -0.45 12.69 -5.19
N ASN A 120 0.85 12.93 -5.38
CA ASN A 120 1.45 14.26 -5.22
C ASN A 120 1.15 14.91 -3.85
N ASN A 121 1.21 14.12 -2.77
CA ASN A 121 0.84 14.51 -1.39
C ASN A 121 -0.63 14.90 -1.19
N ILE A 122 -1.50 14.59 -2.16
CA ILE A 122 -2.95 14.78 -2.04
C ILE A 122 -3.57 13.41 -1.73
N ASP A 123 -4.27 13.35 -0.59
CA ASP A 123 -5.04 12.18 -0.16
C ASP A 123 -6.15 11.85 -1.18
N GLN A 124 -6.10 10.64 -1.73
CA GLN A 124 -7.10 10.08 -2.65
C GLN A 124 -8.09 9.16 -1.91
N GLY A 125 -7.84 8.84 -0.64
CA GLY A 125 -8.66 7.95 0.18
C GLY A 125 -8.08 6.55 0.33
N THR A 126 -8.86 5.67 0.97
CA THR A 126 -8.48 4.27 1.19
C THR A 126 -8.67 3.46 -0.07
N VAL A 127 -7.64 2.70 -0.45
CA VAL A 127 -7.67 1.76 -1.58
C VAL A 127 -7.39 0.35 -1.09
N THR A 128 -8.01 -0.62 -1.74
CA THR A 128 -7.76 -2.05 -1.50
C THR A 128 -7.47 -2.70 -2.85
N LEU A 129 -6.29 -3.31 -2.95
CA LEU A 129 -5.90 -4.14 -4.07
C LEU A 129 -6.14 -5.62 -3.70
N VAL A 130 -6.67 -6.38 -4.64
CA VAL A 130 -6.98 -7.80 -4.49
C VAL A 130 -5.95 -8.61 -5.25
N MET A 131 -5.37 -9.61 -4.61
CA MET A 131 -4.44 -10.53 -5.26
C MET A 131 -5.16 -11.29 -6.39
N ALA A 132 -4.60 -11.25 -7.59
CA ALA A 132 -5.07 -12.06 -8.72
C ALA A 132 -4.79 -13.54 -8.47
N ASP A 133 -5.71 -14.40 -8.91
CA ASP A 133 -5.64 -15.86 -8.76
C ASP A 133 -4.70 -16.54 -9.77
#